data_AF-A0A1Q3KBD6-F1
#
_entry.id   AF-A0A1Q3KBD6-F1
#
_cell.length_a   1.000
_cell.length_b   1.000
_cell.length_c   1.000
_cell.angle_alpha   90.00
_cell.angle_beta   90.00
_cell.angle_gamma   90.00
#
_symmetry.space_group_name_H-M   'P 1'
#
loop_
_entity.id
_entity.type
_entity.pdbx_description
1 polymer ?
#
loop_
_entity_poly.entity_id
_entity_poly.type
_entity_poly.pdbx_seq_one_letter_code
_entity_poly.pdbx_strand_id
1 'polypeptide(L)'
;MAEQELAQSEARLRLARLAVRTFREERQEIDPRKKAEARQQIIETLQGELTSARARLQTMRQQLAENAPTVVYQRSVIKALEKQIDEERSRAATSATAADDSTIGGLIADYEALTIDREFAEKAYVSAMGSLERVRFDAARQQRYLATIVAPSLPQHPLYPKSLLNTLIVLVGLFCIWGLAVLIGLAVRDHIA
;
A
#
# COMPACT_ATOMS: atom_id res chain seq x y z
N MET A 1 0.15 18.93 -3.94
CA MET A 1 -0.59 17.71 -4.32
C MET A 1 -0.21 16.51 -3.46
N ALA A 2 1.05 16.05 -3.45
CA ALA A 2 1.47 14.91 -2.61
C ALA A 2 1.25 15.11 -1.09
N GLU A 3 1.48 16.32 -0.55
CA GLU A 3 1.21 16.61 0.87
C GLU A 3 -0.29 16.59 1.21
N GLN A 4 -1.14 17.06 0.30
CA GLN A 4 -2.60 16.99 0.47
C GLN A 4 -3.10 15.55 0.41
N GLU A 5 -2.52 14.71 -0.46
CA GLU A 5 -2.84 13.28 -0.56
C GLU A 5 -2.43 12.52 0.72
N LEU A 6 -1.27 12.86 1.30
CA LEU A 6 -0.85 12.34 2.61
C LEU A 6 -1.83 12.76 3.72
N ALA A 7 -2.20 14.04 3.80
CA ALA A 7 -3.14 14.52 4.81
C ALA A 7 -4.52 13.85 4.70
N GLN A 8 -5.01 13.62 3.48
CA GLN A 8 -6.27 12.90 3.25
C GLN A 8 -6.18 11.43 3.66
N SER A 9 -5.09 10.74 3.34
CA SER A 9 -4.88 9.34 3.72
C SER A 9 -4.71 9.18 5.24
N GLU A 10 -4.03 10.12 5.91
CA GLU A 10 -3.92 10.17 7.37
C GLU A 10 -5.28 10.34 8.04
N ALA A 11 -6.12 11.25 7.54
CA ALA A 11 -7.48 11.45 8.05
C ALA A 11 -8.33 10.19 7.90
N ARG A 12 -8.28 9.53 6.74
CA ARG A 12 -8.99 8.25 6.51
C ARG A 12 -8.50 7.14 7.44
N LEU A 13 -7.19 7.01 7.64
CA LEU A 13 -6.62 6.03 8.57
C LEU A 13 -7.04 6.29 10.01
N ARG A 14 -7.07 7.56 10.43
CA ARG A 14 -7.59 7.93 11.76
C ARG A 14 -9.04 7.51 11.94
N LEU A 15 -9.90 7.82 10.96
CA LEU A 15 -11.32 7.45 11.01
C LEU A 15 -11.52 5.92 11.06
N ALA A 16 -10.82 5.17 10.20
CA ALA A 16 -10.93 3.72 10.18
C ALA A 16 -10.43 3.08 11.50
N ARG A 17 -9.33 3.58 12.07
CA ARG A 17 -8.84 3.15 13.40
C ARG A 17 -9.84 3.48 14.50
N LEU A 18 -10.48 4.63 14.43
CA LEU A 18 -11.49 5.04 15.40
C LEU A 18 -12.71 4.12 15.30
N ALA A 19 -13.22 3.84 14.10
CA ALA A 19 -14.35 2.94 13.89
C ALA A 19 -14.11 1.53 14.45
N VAL A 20 -12.93 0.94 14.21
CA VAL A 20 -12.55 -0.36 14.82
C VAL A 20 -12.51 -0.27 16.35
N ARG A 21 -12.01 0.84 16.89
CA ARG A 21 -11.94 1.05 18.34
C ARG A 21 -13.34 1.20 18.95
N THR A 22 -14.22 2.00 18.35
CA THR A 22 -15.60 2.19 18.82
C THR A 22 -16.37 0.88 18.81
N PHE A 23 -16.22 0.09 17.74
CA PHE A 23 -16.82 -1.24 17.66
C PHE A 23 -16.36 -2.16 18.81
N ARG A 24 -15.07 -2.15 19.16
CA ARG A 24 -14.53 -2.91 20.30
C ARG A 24 -15.01 -2.38 21.65
N GLU A 25 -15.12 -1.06 21.81
CA GLU A 25 -15.57 -0.40 23.05
C GLU A 25 -17.06 -0.66 23.31
N GLU A 26 -17.92 -0.54 22.29
CA GLU A 26 -19.36 -0.78 22.40
C GLU A 26 -19.69 -2.24 22.73
N ARG A 27 -18.91 -3.18 22.20
CA ARG A 27 -19.18 -4.61 22.36
C ARG A 27 -18.38 -5.26 23.51
N GLN A 28 -17.51 -4.49 24.19
CA GLN A 28 -16.60 -4.96 25.25
C GLN A 28 -15.76 -6.20 24.87
N GLU A 29 -15.64 -6.50 23.58
CA GLU A 29 -15.09 -7.75 23.07
C GLU A 29 -13.97 -7.48 22.08
N ILE A 30 -12.81 -8.05 22.39
CA ILE A 30 -11.55 -7.79 21.67
C ILE A 30 -11.58 -8.40 20.27
N ASP A 31 -12.24 -9.56 20.11
CA ASP A 31 -12.28 -10.32 18.87
C ASP A 31 -13.46 -11.33 18.87
N PRO A 32 -14.50 -11.11 18.05
CA PRO A 32 -15.67 -11.98 17.99
C PRO A 32 -15.33 -13.38 17.47
N ARG A 33 -14.28 -13.52 16.64
CA ARG A 33 -13.80 -14.81 16.14
C ARG A 33 -13.18 -15.63 17.26
N LYS A 34 -12.28 -15.03 18.06
CA LYS A 34 -11.69 -15.72 19.22
C LYS A 34 -12.74 -16.15 20.23
N LYS A 35 -13.79 -15.36 20.41
CA LYS A 35 -14.92 -15.73 21.27
C LYS A 35 -15.68 -16.94 20.73
N ALA A 36 -15.93 -17.00 19.42
CA ALA A 36 -16.54 -18.17 18.79
C ALA A 36 -15.65 -19.41 18.92
N GLU A 37 -14.34 -19.28 18.65
CA GLU A 37 -13.35 -20.35 18.81
C GLU A 37 -13.28 -20.86 20.26
N ALA A 38 -13.23 -19.97 21.25
CA ALA A 38 -13.20 -20.33 22.66
C ALA A 38 -14.47 -21.09 23.09
N ARG A 39 -15.65 -20.68 22.61
CA ARG A 39 -16.91 -21.41 22.88
C ARG A 39 -16.94 -22.78 22.21
N GLN A 40 -16.47 -22.86 20.97
CA GLN A 40 -16.36 -24.13 20.26
C GLN A 40 -15.45 -25.10 21.02
N GLN A 41 -14.33 -24.60 21.56
CA GLN A 41 -13.44 -25.39 22.40
C GLN A 41 -14.11 -25.87 23.69
N ILE A 42 -14.95 -25.05 24.35
CA ILE A 42 -15.75 -25.51 25.51
C ILE A 42 -16.67 -26.67 25.10
N ILE A 43 -17.38 -26.54 23.98
CA ILE A 43 -18.27 -27.60 23.47
C ILE A 43 -17.47 -28.89 23.19
N GLU A 44 -16.29 -28.78 22.60
CA GLU A 44 -15.41 -29.93 22.33
C GLU A 44 -14.92 -30.61 23.61
N THR A 45 -14.53 -29.83 24.63
CA THR A 45 -14.14 -30.39 25.94
C THR A 45 -15.30 -31.14 26.59
N LEU A 46 -16.51 -30.57 26.62
CA LEU A 46 -17.70 -31.23 27.14
C LEU A 46 -18.06 -32.52 26.36
N GLN A 47 -17.88 -32.53 25.04
CA GLN A 47 -18.06 -33.74 24.22
C GLN A 47 -17.03 -34.82 24.57
N GLY A 48 -15.78 -34.44 24.85
CA GLY A 48 -14.75 -35.35 25.34
C GLY A 48 -15.10 -35.96 26.70
N GLU A 49 -15.60 -35.14 27.63
CA GLU A 49 -16.08 -35.59 28.94
C GLU A 49 -17.29 -36.53 28.80
N LEU A 50 -18.25 -36.20 27.94
CA LEU A 50 -19.42 -37.03 27.65
C LEU A 50 -19.01 -38.40 27.09
N THR A 51 -18.06 -38.41 26.16
CA THR A 51 -17.55 -39.65 25.56
C THR A 51 -16.86 -40.51 26.62
N SER A 52 -16.04 -39.90 27.46
CA SER A 52 -15.37 -40.57 28.58
C SER A 52 -16.38 -41.13 29.59
N ALA A 53 -17.44 -40.36 29.90
CA ALA A 53 -18.49 -40.78 30.81
C ALA A 53 -19.32 -41.94 30.26
N ARG A 54 -19.62 -41.94 28.95
CA ARG A 54 -20.31 -43.04 28.27
C ARG A 54 -19.47 -44.32 28.23
N ALA A 55 -18.17 -44.21 27.96
CA ALA A 55 -17.26 -45.34 28.01
C ALA A 55 -17.22 -45.99 29.41
N ARG A 56 -17.15 -45.17 30.48
CA ARG A 56 -17.25 -45.66 31.87
C ARG A 56 -18.58 -46.33 32.18
N LEU A 57 -19.69 -45.80 31.67
CA LEU A 57 -21.01 -46.44 31.84
C LEU A 57 -21.02 -47.82 31.16
N GLN A 58 -20.45 -47.93 29.96
CA GLN A 58 -20.41 -49.19 29.22
C GLN A 58 -19.59 -50.26 29.96
N THR A 59 -18.43 -49.90 30.54
CA THR A 59 -17.63 -50.85 31.34
C THR A 59 -18.36 -51.26 32.61
N MET A 60 -19.03 -50.33 33.31
CA MET A 60 -19.83 -50.65 34.49
C MET A 60 -20.97 -51.62 34.17
N ARG A 61 -21.65 -51.47 33.02
CA ARG A 61 -22.77 -52.36 32.62
C ARG A 61 -22.33 -53.78 32.30
N GLN A 62 -21.05 -54.03 32.03
CA GLN A 62 -20.52 -55.38 31.83
C GLN A 62 -20.31 -56.12 33.17
N GLN A 63 -20.16 -55.39 34.28
CA GLN A 63 -19.77 -55.94 35.58
C GLN A 63 -20.85 -55.77 36.66
N LEU A 64 -21.72 -54.76 36.53
CA LEU A 64 -22.73 -54.39 37.52
C LEU A 64 -24.15 -54.53 36.95
N ALA A 65 -25.11 -54.80 37.83
CA ALA A 65 -26.53 -54.75 37.51
C ALA A 65 -26.95 -53.33 37.09
N GLU A 66 -27.94 -53.24 36.20
CA GLU A 66 -28.38 -51.97 35.63
C GLU A 66 -28.94 -50.98 36.67
N ASN A 67 -29.44 -51.49 37.79
CA ASN A 67 -30.01 -50.71 38.89
C ASN A 67 -29.01 -50.43 40.02
N ALA A 68 -27.72 -50.74 39.84
CA ALA A 68 -26.71 -50.44 40.84
C ALA A 68 -26.61 -48.91 41.05
N PRO A 69 -26.48 -48.40 42.29
CA PRO A 69 -26.40 -46.97 42.57
C PRO A 69 -25.32 -46.25 41.73
N THR A 70 -24.18 -46.88 41.51
CA THR A 70 -23.08 -46.36 40.69
C THR A 70 -23.47 -46.16 39.22
N VAL A 71 -24.25 -47.09 38.64
CA VAL A 71 -24.72 -47.01 37.24
C VAL A 71 -25.74 -45.89 37.10
N VAL A 72 -26.64 -45.74 38.07
CA VAL A 72 -27.63 -44.66 38.11
C VAL A 72 -26.97 -43.29 38.23
N TYR A 73 -25.96 -43.17 39.10
CA TYR A 73 -25.15 -41.95 39.23
C TYR A 73 -24.42 -41.62 37.92
N GLN A 74 -23.77 -42.60 37.28
CA GLN A 74 -23.07 -42.36 36.03
C GLN A 74 -24.02 -41.91 34.90
N ARG A 75 -25.25 -42.42 34.90
CA ARG A 75 -26.31 -42.02 33.96
C ARG A 75 -26.79 -40.58 34.22
N SER A 76 -26.85 -40.12 35.47
CA SER A 76 -27.21 -38.74 35.79
C SER A 76 -26.12 -37.76 35.36
N VAL A 77 -24.83 -38.12 35.51
CA VAL A 77 -23.69 -37.33 35.01
C VAL A 77 -23.77 -37.16 33.49
N ILE A 78 -24.01 -38.25 32.75
CA ILE A 78 -24.19 -38.20 31.28
C ILE A 78 -25.33 -37.25 30.91
N LYS A 79 -26.48 -37.35 31.58
CA LYS A 79 -27.63 -36.48 31.31
C LYS A 79 -27.31 -35.00 31.61
N ALA A 80 -26.54 -34.72 32.65
CA ALA A 80 -26.10 -33.36 32.98
C ALA A 80 -25.16 -32.80 31.90
N LEU A 81 -24.20 -33.60 31.43
CA LEU A 81 -23.28 -33.22 30.34
C LEU A 81 -24.02 -32.99 29.02
N GLU A 82 -24.96 -33.85 28.66
CA GLU A 82 -25.81 -33.68 27.46
C GLU A 82 -26.59 -32.37 27.54
N LYS A 83 -27.22 -32.09 28.68
CA LYS A 83 -27.95 -30.84 28.90
C LYS A 83 -27.02 -29.62 28.76
N GLN A 84 -25.82 -29.67 29.35
CA GLN A 84 -24.86 -28.58 29.26
C GLN A 84 -24.41 -28.34 27.81
N ILE A 85 -24.16 -29.40 27.04
CA ILE A 85 -23.78 -29.30 25.62
C ILE A 85 -24.92 -28.66 24.80
N ASP A 86 -26.16 -29.05 25.05
CA ASP A 86 -27.32 -28.48 24.35
C ASP A 86 -27.55 -27.02 24.73
N GLU A 87 -27.34 -26.65 26.00
CA GLU A 87 -27.37 -25.25 26.45
C GLU A 87 -26.27 -24.40 25.78
N GLU A 88 -25.04 -24.91 25.67
CA GLU A 88 -23.95 -24.19 24.98
C GLU A 88 -24.17 -24.10 23.46
N ARG A 89 -24.66 -25.18 22.84
CA ARG A 89 -25.00 -25.19 21.40
C ARG A 89 -26.15 -24.25 21.09
N SER A 90 -27.20 -24.23 21.90
CA SER A 90 -28.32 -23.31 21.72
C SER A 90 -27.84 -21.87 21.89
N ARG A 91 -27.07 -21.54 22.92
CA ARG A 91 -26.46 -20.21 23.08
C ARG A 91 -25.61 -19.79 21.87
N ALA A 92 -24.88 -20.72 21.27
CA ALA A 92 -24.13 -20.47 20.03
C ALA A 92 -25.07 -20.27 18.82
N ALA A 93 -26.12 -21.07 18.69
CA ALA A 93 -27.09 -21.00 17.60
C ALA A 93 -27.98 -19.75 17.65
N THR A 94 -28.48 -19.34 18.81
CA THR A 94 -29.23 -18.08 18.98
C THR A 94 -28.35 -16.87 18.64
N SER A 95 -27.04 -17.00 18.88
CA SER A 95 -26.05 -16.00 18.45
C SER A 95 -25.78 -16.05 16.94
N ALA A 96 -26.29 -17.00 16.17
CA ALA A 96 -26.04 -17.18 14.74
C ALA A 96 -27.29 -17.03 13.85
N THR A 97 -28.52 -17.19 14.39
CA THR A 97 -29.77 -17.25 13.59
C THR A 97 -30.73 -16.07 13.77
N ALA A 98 -30.48 -15.13 14.68
CA ALA A 98 -31.27 -13.91 14.72
C ALA A 98 -30.79 -12.95 13.61
N ALA A 99 -31.66 -12.53 12.70
CA ALA A 99 -31.35 -11.49 11.71
C ALA A 99 -31.29 -10.10 12.37
N ASP A 100 -30.46 -9.98 13.40
CA ASP A 100 -30.33 -8.84 14.28
C ASP A 100 -28.82 -8.52 14.35
N ASP A 101 -28.46 -7.23 14.37
CA ASP A 101 -27.08 -6.68 14.46
C ASP A 101 -26.33 -7.13 15.74
N SER A 102 -26.93 -8.04 16.51
CA SER A 102 -26.45 -8.66 17.73
C SER A 102 -25.93 -10.10 17.53
N THR A 103 -26.04 -10.68 16.32
CA THR A 103 -25.48 -12.03 16.06
C THR A 103 -23.97 -12.04 15.88
N ILE A 104 -23.31 -13.07 16.42
CA ILE A 104 -21.88 -13.34 16.26
C ILE A 104 -21.49 -13.38 14.78
N GLY A 105 -22.37 -13.91 13.90
CA GLY A 105 -22.13 -13.92 12.46
C GLY A 105 -22.08 -12.52 11.84
N GLY A 106 -23.08 -11.68 12.13
CA GLY A 106 -23.10 -10.27 11.68
C GLY A 106 -21.94 -9.47 12.28
N LEU A 107 -21.69 -9.62 13.58
CA LEU A 107 -20.56 -9.03 14.30
C LEU A 107 -19.20 -9.37 13.67
N ILE A 108 -19.00 -10.62 13.24
CA ILE A 108 -17.78 -11.02 12.55
C ILE A 108 -17.66 -10.32 11.19
N ALA A 109 -18.76 -10.28 10.41
CA ALA A 109 -18.77 -9.62 9.11
C ALA A 109 -18.50 -8.11 9.22
N ASP A 110 -19.14 -7.43 10.16
CA ASP A 110 -18.94 -5.99 10.41
C ASP A 110 -17.51 -5.69 10.88
N TYR A 111 -16.99 -6.52 11.81
CA TYR A 111 -15.61 -6.39 12.27
C TYR A 111 -14.60 -6.64 11.15
N GLU A 112 -14.87 -7.61 10.27
CA GLU A 112 -14.03 -7.91 9.11
C GLU A 112 -14.03 -6.74 8.11
N ALA A 113 -15.20 -6.17 7.81
CA ALA A 113 -15.31 -4.97 6.98
C ALA A 113 -14.52 -3.79 7.54
N LEU A 114 -14.70 -3.47 8.84
CA LEU A 114 -13.96 -2.41 9.53
C LEU A 114 -12.44 -2.66 9.53
N THR A 115 -12.03 -3.93 9.68
CA THR A 115 -10.62 -4.31 9.67
C THR A 115 -10.01 -4.15 8.28
N ILE A 116 -10.74 -4.56 7.23
CA ILE A 116 -10.33 -4.39 5.82
C ILE A 116 -10.20 -2.90 5.49
N ASP A 117 -11.16 -2.07 5.91
CA ASP A 117 -11.12 -0.61 5.69
C ASP A 117 -9.89 0.03 6.37
N ARG A 118 -9.58 -0.39 7.61
CA ARG A 118 -8.37 0.03 8.31
C ARG A 118 -7.10 -0.36 7.55
N GLU A 119 -7.05 -1.60 7.06
CA GLU A 119 -5.91 -2.11 6.30
C GLU A 119 -5.72 -1.37 4.96
N PHE A 120 -6.82 -1.10 4.27
CA PHE A 120 -6.81 -0.33 3.03
C PHE A 120 -6.32 1.10 3.26
N ALA A 121 -6.84 1.77 4.30
CA ALA A 121 -6.40 3.12 4.67
C ALA A 121 -4.91 3.16 5.07
N GLU A 122 -4.42 2.11 5.74
CA GLU A 122 -3.01 1.96 6.11
C GLU A 122 -2.12 1.80 4.87
N LYS A 123 -2.50 0.94 3.91
CA LYS A 123 -1.79 0.79 2.63
C LYS A 123 -1.79 2.08 1.82
N ALA A 124 -2.92 2.79 1.77
CA ALA A 124 -3.03 4.08 1.09
C ALA A 124 -2.13 5.14 1.72
N TYR A 125 -2.08 5.22 3.07
CA TYR A 125 -1.19 6.12 3.80
C TYR A 125 0.29 5.83 3.50
N VAL A 126 0.70 4.56 3.55
CA VAL A 126 2.09 4.16 3.21
C VAL A 126 2.43 4.53 1.77
N SER A 127 1.51 4.32 0.84
CA SER A 127 1.69 4.70 -0.57
C SER A 127 1.84 6.21 -0.73
N ALA A 128 0.96 7.01 -0.12
CA ALA A 128 1.02 8.47 -0.18
C ALA A 128 2.32 9.03 0.43
N MET A 129 2.78 8.43 1.54
CA MET A 129 4.07 8.77 2.16
C MET A 129 5.23 8.48 1.22
N GLY A 130 5.21 7.33 0.54
CA GLY A 130 6.21 6.99 -0.49
C GLY A 130 6.22 7.96 -1.67
N SER A 131 5.05 8.40 -2.13
CA SER A 131 4.93 9.42 -3.18
C SER A 131 5.51 10.77 -2.74
N LEU A 132 5.24 11.20 -1.50
CA LEU A 132 5.79 12.45 -0.96
C LEU A 132 7.32 12.38 -0.87
N GLU A 133 7.86 11.27 -0.38
CA GLU A 133 9.30 11.04 -0.29
C GLU A 133 9.95 11.10 -1.69
N ARG A 134 9.31 10.48 -2.69
CA ARG A 134 9.78 10.52 -4.08
C ARG A 134 9.82 11.94 -4.65
N VAL A 135 8.78 12.74 -4.43
CA VAL A 135 8.76 14.16 -4.84
C VAL A 135 9.88 14.95 -4.17
N ARG A 136 10.16 14.70 -2.88
CA ARG A 136 11.27 15.32 -2.16
C ARG A 136 12.63 14.93 -2.74
N PHE A 137 12.82 13.66 -3.07
CA PHE A 137 14.04 13.18 -3.72
C PHE A 137 14.25 13.80 -5.12
N ASP A 138 13.20 13.86 -5.94
CA ASP A 138 13.29 14.46 -7.27
C ASP A 138 13.56 15.97 -7.22
N ALA A 139 12.94 16.69 -6.27
CA ALA A 139 13.22 18.11 -6.03
C ALA A 139 14.68 18.36 -5.60
N ALA A 140 15.20 17.56 -4.67
CA ALA A 140 16.61 17.63 -4.25
C ALA A 140 17.57 17.33 -5.41
N ARG A 141 17.20 16.40 -6.30
CA ARG A 141 17.97 16.04 -7.48
C ARG A 141 17.97 17.17 -8.53
N GLN A 142 16.82 17.81 -8.77
CA GLN A 142 16.71 18.96 -9.68
C GLN A 142 17.52 20.16 -9.18
N GLN A 143 17.55 20.45 -7.88
CA GLN A 143 18.40 21.50 -7.32
C GLN A 143 19.89 21.23 -7.58
N ARG A 144 20.32 19.96 -7.49
CA ARG A 144 21.70 19.56 -7.80
C ARG A 144 22.04 19.71 -9.29
N TYR A 145 21.09 19.40 -10.19
CA TYR A 145 21.30 19.60 -11.63
C TYR A 145 21.28 21.08 -12.04
N LEU A 146 20.47 21.93 -11.40
CA LEU A 146 20.48 23.38 -11.66
C LEU A 146 21.83 24.02 -11.29
N ALA A 147 22.50 23.54 -10.23
CA ALA A 147 23.84 23.99 -9.86
C ALA A 147 24.95 23.49 -10.80
N THR A 148 24.65 22.53 -11.70
CA THR A 148 25.64 21.92 -12.60
C THR A 148 25.55 22.46 -14.03
N ILE A 149 24.53 23.26 -14.38
CA ILE A 149 24.35 23.84 -15.72
C ILE A 149 24.27 25.37 -15.66
N VAL A 150 25.36 26.01 -15.24
CA VAL A 150 25.73 27.38 -15.64
C VAL A 150 27.27 27.40 -15.62
N ALA A 151 28.01 27.70 -16.67
CA ALA A 151 27.73 28.55 -17.81
C ALA A 151 27.78 27.81 -19.16
N PRO A 152 26.94 28.16 -20.14
CA PRO A 152 27.38 28.03 -21.52
C PRO A 152 28.60 28.94 -21.65
N SER A 153 29.79 28.37 -21.83
CA SER A 153 30.88 29.16 -22.35
C SER A 153 30.38 29.74 -23.67
N LEU A 154 30.24 31.07 -23.73
CA LEU A 154 30.08 31.74 -25.01
C LEU A 154 31.17 31.16 -25.92
N PRO A 155 30.84 30.64 -27.11
CA PRO A 155 31.88 30.28 -28.06
C PRO A 155 32.74 31.53 -28.23
N GLN A 156 33.98 31.44 -27.75
CA GLN A 156 34.95 32.52 -27.84
C GLN A 156 34.99 32.95 -29.30
N HIS A 157 34.85 34.26 -29.48
CA HIS A 157 35.05 35.06 -30.68
C HIS A 157 35.61 34.32 -31.91
N PRO A 158 35.08 34.57 -33.13
CA PRO A 158 35.67 34.01 -34.35
C PRO A 158 37.13 34.43 -34.45
N LEU A 159 38.02 33.46 -34.25
CA LEU A 159 39.45 33.59 -34.08
C LEU A 159 40.19 33.86 -35.40
N TYR A 160 39.57 34.61 -36.32
CA TYR A 160 40.16 35.03 -37.59
C TYR A 160 39.40 36.22 -38.20
N PRO A 161 39.78 37.49 -37.91
CA PRO A 161 39.33 38.62 -38.71
C PRO A 161 40.18 38.65 -39.99
N LYS A 162 39.94 37.72 -40.91
CA LYS A 162 40.57 37.74 -42.25
C LYS A 162 39.98 38.83 -43.16
N SER A 163 39.11 39.70 -42.65
CA SER A 163 38.55 40.82 -43.42
C SER A 163 39.65 41.75 -43.92
N LEU A 164 40.60 42.14 -43.05
CA LEU A 164 41.69 43.06 -43.43
C LEU A 164 42.62 42.48 -44.50
N LEU A 165 43.00 41.21 -44.36
CA LEU A 165 43.80 40.49 -45.36
C LEU A 165 43.04 40.33 -46.69
N ASN A 166 41.74 40.02 -46.64
CA ASN A 166 40.92 39.86 -47.83
C ASN A 166 40.71 41.20 -48.56
N THR A 167 40.48 42.30 -47.83
CA THR A 167 40.41 43.65 -48.40
C THR A 167 41.73 44.04 -49.06
N LEU A 168 42.88 43.72 -48.44
CA LEU A 168 44.19 44.01 -49.00
C LEU A 168 44.46 43.22 -50.30
N ILE A 169 44.11 41.94 -50.33
CA ILE A 169 44.25 41.09 -51.54
C ILE A 169 43.39 41.61 -52.68
N VAL A 170 42.12 41.98 -52.41
CA VAL A 170 41.21 42.53 -53.43
C VAL A 170 41.71 43.88 -53.95
N LEU A 171 42.21 44.74 -53.08
CA LEU A 171 42.75 46.05 -53.47
C LEU A 171 43.99 45.93 -54.36
N VAL A 172 44.93 45.04 -54.01
CA VAL A 172 46.11 44.76 -54.84
C VAL A 172 45.71 44.16 -56.18
N GLY A 173 44.76 43.22 -56.20
CA GLY A 173 44.24 42.64 -57.44
C GLY A 173 43.62 43.68 -58.36
N LEU A 174 42.82 44.61 -57.83
CA LEU A 174 42.22 45.69 -58.59
C LEU A 174 43.27 46.65 -59.16
N PHE A 175 44.31 46.96 -58.39
CA PHE A 175 45.41 47.81 -58.84
C PHE A 175 46.21 47.19 -59.99
N CYS A 176 46.48 45.88 -59.93
CA CYS A 176 47.11 45.16 -61.03
C CYS A 176 46.27 45.19 -62.31
N ILE A 177 44.96 44.96 -62.20
CA ILE A 177 44.03 45.01 -63.34
C ILE A 177 44.00 46.41 -63.94
N TRP A 178 43.92 47.45 -63.10
CA TRP A 178 43.95 48.84 -63.56
C TRP A 178 45.27 49.18 -64.27
N GLY A 179 46.41 48.77 -63.71
CA GLY A 179 47.72 48.95 -64.34
C GLY A 179 47.83 48.26 -65.70
N LEU A 180 47.31 47.03 -65.83
CA LEU A 180 47.22 46.32 -67.10
C LEU A 180 46.33 47.07 -68.11
N ALA A 181 45.17 47.56 -67.68
CA ALA A 181 44.26 48.32 -68.54
C ALA A 181 44.89 49.64 -69.03
N VAL A 182 45.61 50.35 -68.17
CA VAL A 182 46.35 51.56 -68.52
C VAL A 182 47.47 51.25 -69.50
N LEU A 183 48.28 50.20 -69.25
CA LEU A 183 49.34 49.77 -70.16
C LEU A 183 48.81 49.37 -71.54
N ILE A 184 47.69 48.63 -71.59
CA ILE A 184 47.04 48.28 -72.85
C ILE A 184 46.52 49.55 -73.55
N GLY A 185 45.90 50.47 -72.81
CA GLY A 185 45.44 51.74 -73.37
C GLY A 185 46.57 52.61 -73.91
N LEU A 186 47.71 52.65 -73.21
CA LEU A 186 48.90 53.37 -73.64
C LEU A 186 49.57 52.68 -74.84
N ALA A 187 49.67 51.35 -74.84
CA ALA A 187 50.18 50.58 -75.96
C ALA A 187 49.32 50.76 -77.22
N VAL A 188 48.00 50.80 -77.08
CA VAL A 188 47.08 51.11 -78.20
C VAL A 188 47.26 52.55 -78.66
N ARG A 189 47.45 53.52 -77.75
CA ARG A 189 47.70 54.91 -78.11
C ARG A 189 49.02 55.09 -78.86
N ASP A 190 50.09 54.43 -78.42
CA ASP A 190 51.41 54.49 -79.06
C ASP A 190 51.45 53.75 -80.40
N HIS A 191 50.52 52.82 -80.66
CA HIS A 191 50.40 52.15 -81.95
C HIS A 191 49.52 52.89 -82.97
N ILE A 192 48.79 53.93 -82.55
CA ILE A 192 47.86 54.73 -83.38
C ILE A 192 48.37 56.17 -83.60
N ALA A 193 49.48 56.57 -82.98
CA ALA A 193 50.22 57.81 -83.25
C ALA A 193 51.41 57.55 -84.19
#